data_AF-H3GMT3-F1
#
_entry.id   AF-H3GMT3-F1
#
_cell.length_a   1.000
_cell.length_b   1.000
_cell.length_c   1.000
_cell.angle_alpha   90.00
_cell.angle_beta   90.00
_cell.angle_gamma   90.00
#
_symmetry.space_group_name_H-M   'P 1'
#
loop_
_entity.id
_entity.type
_entity.pdbx_description
1 polymer ?
#
loop_
_entity_poly.entity_id
_entity_poly.type
_entity_poly.pdbx_seq_one_letter_code
_entity_poly.pdbx_strand_id
1 'polypeptide(L)'
;MSGTTVWNVAAEYFRVFRYGVKAPGWDAQVPVETQRSFLQSTMVPGVASDTGYGVDALIENWGFVTTFHPDIDVQLLCLENSAEGWVVGSTLGRLPSRKTHCVTRSRIW
;
A
#
# COMPACT_ATOMS: atom_id res chain seq x y z
N MET A 1 24.59 -11.39 2.07
CA MET A 1 23.50 -11.00 1.13
C MET A 1 22.19 -11.43 1.78
N SER A 2 21.54 -10.55 2.53
CA SER A 2 20.23 -10.85 3.10
C SER A 2 19.25 -10.87 1.93
N GLY A 3 18.82 -12.06 1.50
CA GLY A 3 17.82 -12.19 0.43
C GLY A 3 16.57 -11.39 0.80
N THR A 4 16.05 -10.61 -0.15
CA THR A 4 14.78 -9.90 0.02
C THR A 4 13.68 -10.93 0.26
N THR A 5 13.11 -10.92 1.46
CA THR A 5 11.96 -11.79 1.80
C THR A 5 10.66 -11.09 1.40
N VAL A 6 9.60 -11.86 1.18
CA VAL A 6 8.25 -11.32 0.96
C VAL A 6 7.80 -10.41 2.12
N TRP A 7 8.27 -10.69 3.34
CA TRP A 7 8.02 -9.89 4.53
C TRP A 7 8.65 -8.50 4.45
N ASN A 8 9.90 -8.42 3.98
CA ASN A 8 10.57 -7.13 3.80
C ASN A 8 9.87 -6.31 2.71
N VAL A 9 9.45 -6.94 1.60
CA VAL A 9 8.69 -6.28 0.54
C VAL A 9 7.34 -5.77 1.07
N ALA A 10 6.61 -6.60 1.82
CA ALA A 10 5.32 -6.24 2.40
C ALA A 10 5.44 -5.06 3.39
N ALA A 11 6.44 -5.09 4.27
CA ALA A 11 6.71 -3.99 5.20
C ALA A 11 7.05 -2.69 4.46
N GLU A 12 7.92 -2.78 3.45
CA GLU A 12 8.30 -1.61 2.63
C GLU A 12 7.13 -1.08 1.80
N TYR A 13 6.23 -1.95 1.31
CA TYR A 13 5.02 -1.52 0.62
C TYR A 13 4.19 -0.57 1.50
N PHE A 14 3.88 -0.94 2.74
CA PHE A 14 3.12 -0.04 3.62
C PHE A 14 3.90 1.22 4.01
N ARG A 15 5.23 1.15 4.12
CA ARG A 15 6.04 2.34 4.38
C ARG A 15 5.95 3.33 3.21
N VAL A 16 6.08 2.83 1.98
CA VAL A 16 6.06 3.60 0.73
C VAL A 16 4.67 4.20 0.45
N PHE A 17 3.60 3.47 0.77
CA PHE A 17 2.21 3.87 0.51
C PHE A 17 1.47 4.39 1.75
N ARG A 18 2.17 4.63 2.87
CA ARG A 18 1.57 5.05 4.16
C ARG A 18 0.58 6.20 4.04
N TYR A 19 0.89 7.19 3.20
CA TYR A 19 0.06 8.39 2.99
C TYR A 19 -0.63 8.42 1.63
N GLY A 20 -0.69 7.26 0.95
CA GLY A 20 -1.24 7.08 -0.38
C GLY A 20 -0.40 7.70 -1.51
N VAL A 21 -1.04 7.88 -2.66
CA VAL A 21 -0.49 8.57 -3.84
C VAL A 21 -1.07 9.97 -3.86
N LYS A 22 -0.23 10.99 -3.68
CA LYS A 22 -0.66 12.39 -3.68
C LYS A 22 -0.79 12.92 -5.11
N ALA A 23 -1.77 13.80 -5.31
CA ALA A 23 -1.90 14.54 -6.56
C ALA A 23 -0.70 15.49 -6.77
N PRO A 24 -0.35 15.81 -8.03
CA PRO A 24 0.71 16.79 -8.33
C PRO A 24 0.46 18.12 -7.59
N GLY A 25 1.51 18.70 -7.01
CA GLY A 25 1.44 19.95 -6.25
C GLY A 25 1.10 19.79 -4.77
N TRP A 26 0.85 18.58 -4.29
CA TRP A 26 0.79 18.26 -2.87
C TRP A 26 2.12 17.70 -2.38
N ASP A 27 2.49 18.02 -1.13
CA ASP A 27 3.72 17.49 -0.52
C ASP A 27 3.58 15.98 -0.27
N ALA A 28 4.19 15.20 -1.15
CA ALA A 28 4.30 13.75 -1.02
C ALA A 28 5.58 13.39 -0.27
N GLN A 29 5.48 12.56 0.78
CA GLN A 29 6.67 12.07 1.47
C GLN A 29 7.50 11.11 0.61
N VAL A 30 6.83 10.34 -0.26
CA VAL A 30 7.47 9.50 -1.26
C VAL A 30 6.92 9.91 -2.63
N PRO A 31 7.77 10.31 -3.58
CA PRO A 31 7.33 10.68 -4.91
C PRO A 31 6.65 9.53 -5.66
N VAL A 32 5.66 9.84 -6.51
CA VAL A 32 4.86 8.83 -7.22
C VAL A 32 5.70 7.96 -8.15
N GLU A 33 6.74 8.51 -8.75
CA GLU A 33 7.70 7.77 -9.58
C GLU A 33 8.51 6.77 -8.75
N THR A 34 8.86 7.11 -7.51
CA THR A 34 9.54 6.19 -6.59
C THR A 34 8.60 5.08 -6.14
N GLN A 35 7.33 5.40 -5.85
CA GLN A 35 6.28 4.42 -5.55
C GLN A 35 6.08 3.45 -6.73
N ARG A 36 6.01 3.98 -7.96
CA ARG A 36 5.87 3.19 -9.19
C ARG A 36 7.07 2.28 -9.42
N SER A 37 8.30 2.80 -9.33
CA SER A 37 9.52 1.99 -9.50
C SER A 37 9.63 0.87 -8.45
N PHE A 38 9.23 1.15 -7.21
CA PHE A 38 9.15 0.13 -6.17
C PHE A 38 8.22 -1.02 -6.60
N LEU A 39 7.00 -0.71 -7.04
CA LEU A 39 6.06 -1.73 -7.50
C LEU A 39 6.59 -2.52 -8.71
N GLN A 40 7.17 -1.85 -9.71
CA GLN A 40 7.75 -2.50 -10.89
C GLN A 40 8.88 -3.47 -10.53
N SER A 41 9.66 -3.16 -9.49
CA SER A 41 10.80 -3.99 -9.05
C SER A 41 10.41 -5.17 -8.14
N THR A 42 9.23 -5.13 -7.53
CA THR A 42 8.82 -6.09 -6.48
C THR A 42 7.61 -6.92 -6.85
N MET A 43 6.79 -6.46 -7.80
CA MET A 43 5.52 -7.08 -8.15
C MET A 43 5.58 -7.76 -9.52
N VAL A 44 4.77 -8.81 -9.67
CA VAL A 44 4.54 -9.43 -10.98
C VAL A 44 3.79 -8.46 -11.90
N PRO A 45 4.03 -8.48 -13.23
CA PRO A 45 3.40 -7.54 -14.16
C PRO A 45 1.86 -7.55 -14.14
N GLY A 46 1.25 -8.70 -13.83
CA GLY A 46 -0.20 -8.91 -13.79
C GLY A 46 -0.80 -8.79 -12.39
N VAL A 47 -0.17 -8.08 -11.46
CA VAL A 47 -0.72 -7.84 -10.12
C VAL A 47 -2.16 -7.34 -10.18
N ALA A 48 -3.05 -7.92 -9.38
CA ALA A 48 -4.43 -7.46 -9.28
C ALA A 48 -4.58 -6.31 -8.26
N SER A 49 -5.53 -5.43 -8.55
CA SER A 49 -6.01 -4.34 -7.68
C SER A 49 -7.51 -4.15 -7.88
N ASP A 50 -8.15 -3.33 -7.05
CA ASP A 50 -9.60 -3.09 -7.13
C ASP A 50 -10.02 -2.39 -8.43
N THR A 51 -9.08 -1.71 -9.10
CA THR A 51 -9.30 -0.95 -10.34
C THR A 51 -8.84 -1.69 -11.60
N GLY A 52 -8.19 -2.85 -11.47
CA GLY A 52 -7.68 -3.61 -12.61
C GLY A 52 -6.35 -4.31 -12.34
N TYR A 53 -5.55 -4.52 -13.40
CA TYR A 53 -4.29 -5.26 -13.33
C TYR A 53 -3.08 -4.40 -13.68
N GLY A 54 -1.94 -4.73 -13.06
CA GLY A 54 -0.65 -4.09 -13.28
C GLY A 54 -0.38 -2.92 -12.34
N VAL A 55 0.85 -2.39 -12.45
CA VAL A 55 1.34 -1.30 -11.58
C VAL A 55 0.54 -0.02 -11.75
N ASP A 56 0.11 0.29 -12.98
CA ASP A 56 -0.68 1.50 -13.25
C ASP A 56 -2.03 1.45 -12.54
N ALA A 57 -2.72 0.30 -12.57
CA ALA A 57 -3.98 0.12 -11.87
C ALA A 57 -3.82 0.27 -10.34
N LEU A 58 -2.76 -0.28 -9.75
CA LEU A 58 -2.45 -0.09 -8.33
C LEU A 58 -2.23 1.38 -7.94
N ILE A 59 -1.47 2.12 -8.75
CA ILE A 59 -1.22 3.55 -8.51
C ILE A 59 -2.54 4.33 -8.64
N GLU A 60 -3.36 4.01 -9.63
CA GLU A 60 -4.68 4.61 -9.81
C GLU A 60 -5.62 4.30 -8.62
N ASN A 61 -5.62 3.07 -8.11
CA ASN A 61 -6.40 2.70 -6.93
C ASN A 61 -6.00 3.54 -5.71
N TRP A 62 -4.70 3.70 -5.46
CA TRP A 62 -4.21 4.57 -4.39
C TRP A 62 -4.55 6.05 -4.62
N GLY A 63 -4.51 6.52 -5.86
CA GLY A 63 -4.94 7.87 -6.23
C GLY A 63 -6.43 8.10 -5.91
N PHE A 64 -7.28 7.12 -6.22
CA PHE A 64 -8.70 7.14 -5.88
C PHE A 64 -8.89 7.20 -4.35
N VAL A 65 -8.27 6.29 -3.60
CA VAL A 65 -8.32 6.26 -2.13
C VAL A 65 -7.91 7.60 -1.52
N THR A 66 -6.81 8.17 -2.01
CA THR A 66 -6.26 9.43 -1.47
C THR A 66 -7.11 10.64 -1.84
N THR A 67 -7.87 10.58 -2.94
CA THR A 67 -8.83 11.63 -3.32
C THR A 67 -9.97 11.74 -2.31
N PHE A 68 -10.49 10.62 -1.80
CA PHE A 68 -11.54 10.62 -0.77
C PHE A 68 -10.99 10.75 0.65
N HIS A 69 -9.71 10.44 0.85
CA HIS A 69 -9.04 10.43 2.14
C HIS A 69 -7.67 11.14 2.05
N PRO A 70 -7.66 12.47 1.90
CA PRO A 70 -6.43 13.24 1.64
C PRO A 70 -5.41 13.13 2.78
N ASP A 71 -5.85 12.97 4.03
CA ASP A 71 -4.98 12.79 5.19
C ASP A 71 -4.90 11.32 5.66
N ILE A 72 -5.07 10.36 4.74
CA ILE A 72 -4.92 8.94 5.05
C ILE A 72 -3.53 8.65 5.65
N ASP A 73 -3.51 7.84 6.70
CA ASP A 73 -2.30 7.34 7.35
C ASP A 73 -2.51 5.86 7.65
N VAL A 74 -1.89 5.01 6.83
CA VAL A 74 -1.95 3.54 6.91
C VAL A 74 -0.69 3.02 7.60
N GLN A 75 -0.84 2.56 8.83
CA GLN A 75 0.27 2.01 9.61
C GLN A 75 0.17 0.49 9.67
N LEU A 76 1.24 -0.18 9.25
CA LEU A 76 1.39 -1.62 9.46
C LEU A 76 1.59 -1.90 10.96
N LEU A 77 0.72 -2.74 11.53
CA LEU A 77 0.81 -3.20 12.91
C LEU A 77 1.57 -4.52 13.00
N CYS A 78 1.20 -5.48 12.15
CA CYS A 78 1.85 -6.78 12.08
C CYS A 78 1.70 -7.39 10.69
N LEU A 79 2.62 -8.28 10.37
CA LEU A 79 2.53 -9.21 9.27
C LEU A 79 2.39 -10.61 9.85
N GLU A 80 1.61 -11.45 9.18
CA GLU A 80 1.39 -12.85 9.56
C GLU A 80 1.26 -13.73 8.31
N ASN A 81 1.66 -15.00 8.42
CA ASN A 81 1.33 -15.98 7.40
C ASN A 81 -0.07 -16.52 7.66
N SER A 82 -0.91 -16.53 6.64
CA SER A 82 -2.19 -17.24 6.70
C SER A 82 -1.99 -18.76 6.55
N ALA A 83 -3.01 -19.53 6.93
CA ALA A 83 -3.02 -20.99 6.74
C ALA A 83 -2.87 -21.41 5.26
N GLU A 84 -3.19 -20.52 4.33
CA GLU A 84 -3.09 -20.73 2.88
C GLU A 84 -1.72 -20.31 2.30
N GLY A 85 -0.78 -19.87 3.15
CA GLY A 85 0.56 -19.46 2.72
C GLY A 85 0.68 -18.01 2.25
N TRP A 86 -0.40 -17.23 2.28
CA TRP A 86 -0.36 -15.79 1.99
C TRP A 86 0.25 -14.98 3.12
N VAL A 87 0.86 -13.85 2.79
CA VAL A 87 1.25 -12.83 3.76
C VAL A 87 0.09 -11.86 3.97
N VAL A 88 -0.31 -11.67 5.21
CA VAL A 88 -1.43 -10.80 5.57
C VAL A 88 -0.92 -9.70 6.49
N GLY A 89 -1.27 -8.45 6.18
CA GLY A 89 -0.96 -7.30 7.01
C GLY A 89 -2.18 -6.82 7.77
N SER A 90 -2.04 -6.68 9.08
CA SER A 90 -3.00 -5.90 9.86
C SER A 90 -2.55 -4.46 9.89
N THR A 91 -3.43 -3.55 9.45
CA THR A 91 -3.13 -2.12 9.39
C THR A 91 -4.09 -1.32 10.25
N LEU A 92 -3.57 -0.22 10.80
CA LEU A 92 -4.37 0.83 11.41
C LEU A 92 -4.50 1.96 10.40
N GLY A 93 -5.73 2.20 9.94
CA GLY A 93 -6.07 3.36 9.13
C GLY A 93 -6.60 4.49 10.00
N ARG A 94 -6.06 5.70 9.85
CA ARG A 94 -6.72 6.93 10.31
C ARG A 94 -7.40 7.61 9.13
N LEU A 95 -8.73 7.67 9.18
CA LEU A 95 -9.56 8.38 8.21
C LEU A 95 -10.17 9.60 8.92
N PRO A 96 -9.91 10.85 8.48
CA PRO A 96 -10.34 12.04 9.24
C PRO A 96 -11.85 12.30 9.27
N SER A 97 -12.61 11.80 8.29
CA SER A 97 -14.03 12.16 8.12
C SER A 97 -14.99 11.50 9.13
N ARG A 98 -14.50 10.52 9.91
CA ARG A 98 -15.12 10.02 11.13
C ARG A 98 -13.98 9.69 12.08
N LYS A 99 -14.04 10.11 13.35
CA LYS A 99 -13.06 9.68 14.39
C LYS A 99 -13.21 8.17 14.68
N THR A 100 -12.97 7.34 13.68
CA THR A 100 -13.12 5.90 13.71
C THR A 100 -11.77 5.33 13.32
N HIS A 101 -11.10 4.73 14.30
CA HIS A 101 -9.95 3.89 14.02
C HIS A 101 -10.47 2.60 13.38
N CYS A 102 -10.15 2.38 12.11
CA CYS A 102 -10.47 1.14 11.43
C CYS A 102 -9.21 0.27 11.40
N VAL A 103 -9.33 -0.93 11.99
CA VAL A 103 -8.35 -1.98 11.76
C VAL A 103 -8.77 -2.70 10.50
N THR A 104 -7.96 -2.57 9.44
CA THR A 104 -8.22 -3.23 8.16
C THR A 104 -7.19 -4.33 7.98
N ARG A 105 -7.69 -5.54 7.69
CA ARG A 105 -6.85 -6.67 7.34
C ARG A 105 -6.69 -6.67 5.83
N SER A 106 -5.50 -6.35 5.36
CA SER A 106 -5.17 -6.32 3.94
C SER A 106 -4.44 -7.60 3.56
N ARG A 107 -4.97 -8.33 2.57
CA ARG A 107 -4.22 -9.41 1.93
C ARG A 107 -3.08 -8.78 1.14
N ILE A 108 -1.86 -9.27 1.34
CA ILE A 108 -0.68 -8.82 0.62
C ILE A 108 -0.25 -10.02 -0.22
N TRP A 109 -0.81 -10.05 -1.44
CA TRP A 109 -0.69 -11.15 -2.41
C TRP A 109 -1.50 -12.38 -2.00
#